data_AF-C4FSW6-F1
#
_entry.id   AF-C4FSW6-F1
#
_cell.length_a   1.000
_cell.length_b   1.000
_cell.length_c   1.000
_cell.angle_alpha   90.00
_cell.angle_beta   90.00
_cell.angle_gamma   90.00
#
_symmetry.space_group_name_H-M   'P 1'
#
loop_
_entity.id
_entity.type
_entity.pdbx_description
1 polymer ?
#
loop_
_entity_poly.entity_id
_entity_poly.type
_entity_poly.pdbx_seq_one_letter_code
_entity_poly.pdbx_strand_id
1 'polypeptide(L)'
;ENRHYAHVDCPGHADYVKNMITGAAQMDGAILVCSAADGPMPQTREHILLARQVGVPAIVVFLNKADMVDDEELIELVEMEVRELLSSYEFPGDEVPIVVGSALKALEGDAQYVAKIDELMAAVDSYIPTPVRDTDKPFLMPVEDVFTITGRGTVATGRVERGQVNVGDTVEVVGLKEKAEQYVVTGLEMFRKTL
;
A
#
# COMPACT_ATOMS: atom_id res chain seq x y z
N GLU A 1 -5.05 -18.90 2.09
CA GLU A 1 -4.61 -18.31 0.80
C GLU A 1 -5.80 -17.67 0.09
N ASN A 2 -6.31 -16.53 0.58
CA ASN A 2 -7.53 -15.92 0.03
C ASN A 2 -7.25 -14.77 -0.95
N ARG A 3 -6.06 -14.18 -0.87
CA ARG A 3 -5.68 -12.96 -1.60
C ARG A 3 -4.22 -13.04 -2.05
N HIS A 4 -3.91 -12.31 -3.11
CA HIS A 4 -2.54 -12.06 -3.55
C HIS A 4 -2.22 -10.58 -3.33
N TYR A 5 -1.12 -10.30 -2.65
CA TYR A 5 -0.73 -8.96 -2.23
C TYR A 5 0.49 -8.47 -3.00
N ALA A 6 0.42 -7.20 -3.44
CA ALA A 6 1.59 -6.42 -3.82
C ALA A 6 1.83 -5.39 -2.72
N HIS A 7 3.00 -5.43 -2.09
CA HIS A 7 3.36 -4.52 -1.00
C HIS A 7 4.35 -3.48 -1.53
N VAL A 8 4.05 -2.19 -1.30
CA VAL A 8 4.96 -1.07 -1.59
C VAL A 8 5.31 -0.39 -0.28
N ASP A 9 6.61 -0.27 0.01
CA ASP A 9 7.10 0.46 1.17
C ASP A 9 7.20 1.96 0.83
N CYS A 10 6.53 2.80 1.62
CA CYS A 10 6.44 4.24 1.42
C CYS A 10 7.24 4.96 2.51
N PRO A 11 8.35 5.64 2.16
CA PRO A 11 9.26 6.16 3.17
C PRO A 11 8.62 7.30 3.97
N GLY A 12 9.00 7.38 5.25
CA GLY A 12 8.41 8.32 6.19
C GLY A 12 8.90 9.77 6.09
N HIS A 13 10.02 9.99 5.42
CA HIS A 13 10.70 11.27 5.39
C HIS A 13 10.09 12.23 4.37
N ALA A 14 10.07 13.53 4.70
CA ALA A 14 9.52 14.60 3.85
C ALA A 14 10.07 14.58 2.40
N ASP A 15 11.33 14.16 2.22
CA ASP A 15 11.99 14.08 0.92
C ASP A 15 11.42 12.99 -0.01
N TYR A 16 10.74 11.99 0.55
CA TYR A 16 10.17 10.86 -0.19
C TYR A 16 8.64 10.93 -0.32
N VAL A 17 8.02 12.03 0.10
CA VAL A 17 6.58 12.28 -0.07
C VAL A 17 6.15 12.17 -1.53
N LYS A 18 7.02 12.52 -2.48
CA LYS A 18 6.74 12.34 -3.92
C LYS A 18 6.50 10.88 -4.30
N ASN A 19 7.31 9.96 -3.76
CA ASN A 19 7.16 8.53 -4.02
C ASN A 19 5.90 7.98 -3.35
N MET A 20 5.54 8.53 -2.18
CA MET A 20 4.28 8.24 -1.53
C MET A 20 3.09 8.70 -2.38
N ILE A 21 3.11 9.92 -2.95
CA ILE A 21 1.99 10.44 -3.75
C ILE A 21 1.74 9.58 -4.99
N THR A 22 2.79 9.16 -5.71
CA THR A 22 2.64 8.32 -6.90
C THR A 22 2.21 6.89 -6.55
N GLY A 23 2.70 6.31 -5.44
CA GLY A 23 2.33 4.95 -5.03
C GLY A 23 0.98 4.85 -4.30
N ALA A 24 0.64 5.84 -3.48
CA ALA A 24 -0.56 5.82 -2.64
C ALA A 24 -1.85 6.06 -3.41
N ALA A 25 -1.79 6.74 -4.56
CA ALA A 25 -2.95 6.89 -5.46
C ALA A 25 -3.54 5.54 -5.94
N GLN A 26 -2.77 4.46 -5.82
CA GLN A 26 -3.18 3.12 -6.22
C GLN A 26 -3.28 2.15 -5.04
N MET A 27 -3.26 2.61 -3.79
CA MET A 27 -3.36 1.71 -2.64
C MET A 27 -4.82 1.33 -2.38
N ASP A 28 -5.11 0.04 -2.43
CA ASP A 28 -6.42 -0.50 -2.02
C ASP A 28 -6.60 -0.50 -0.49
N GLY A 29 -5.51 -0.31 0.26
CA GLY A 29 -5.46 -0.15 1.70
C GLY A 29 -4.02 0.07 2.15
N ALA A 30 -3.84 0.55 3.39
CA ALA A 30 -2.51 0.81 3.95
C ALA A 30 -2.33 0.15 5.32
N ILE A 31 -1.08 -0.18 5.64
CA ILE A 31 -0.66 -0.59 6.99
C ILE A 31 0.08 0.60 7.61
N LEU A 32 -0.53 1.23 8.62
CA LEU A 32 0.11 2.28 9.40
C LEU A 32 0.97 1.65 10.49
N VAL A 33 2.29 1.80 10.39
CA VAL A 33 3.21 1.32 11.42
C VAL A 33 3.51 2.46 12.39
N CYS A 34 3.17 2.27 13.67
CA CYS A 34 3.48 3.21 14.75
C CYS A 34 4.30 2.49 15.83
N SER A 35 5.16 3.20 16.54
CA SER A 35 5.95 2.62 17.63
C SER A 35 5.12 2.62 18.91
N ALA A 36 4.93 1.47 19.54
CA ALA A 36 4.28 1.36 20.85
C ALA A 36 5.09 2.10 21.94
N ALA A 37 6.40 2.27 21.75
CA ALA A 37 7.27 2.96 22.70
C ALA A 37 7.30 4.49 22.50
N ASP A 38 7.19 4.95 21.24
CA ASP A 38 7.36 6.36 20.89
C ASP A 38 6.02 7.09 20.69
N GLY A 39 4.94 6.34 20.42
CA GLY A 39 3.63 6.91 20.07
C GLY A 39 3.59 7.56 18.69
N PRO A 40 2.48 8.23 18.35
CA PRO A 40 2.31 8.93 17.08
C PRO A 40 3.24 10.14 16.97
N MET A 41 4.06 10.15 15.91
CA MET A 41 5.01 11.22 15.63
C MET A 41 4.43 12.21 14.59
N PRO A 42 5.05 13.39 14.39
CA PRO A 42 4.64 14.33 13.34
C PRO A 42 4.53 13.68 11.95
N GLN A 43 5.42 12.74 11.64
CA GLN A 43 5.38 11.97 10.40
C GLN A 43 4.12 11.09 10.32
N THR A 44 3.74 10.39 11.39
CA THR A 44 2.50 9.60 11.46
C THR A 44 1.27 10.43 11.09
N ARG A 45 1.22 11.68 11.56
CA ARG A 45 0.16 12.64 11.23
C ARG A 45 0.16 13.00 9.74
N GLU A 46 1.33 13.25 9.17
CA GLU A 46 1.49 13.55 7.73
C GLU A 46 1.07 12.35 6.85
N HIS A 47 1.43 11.11 7.23
CA HIS A 47 1.02 9.91 6.49
C HIS A 47 -0.48 9.69 6.48
N ILE A 48 -1.14 9.87 7.62
CA ILE A 48 -2.61 9.72 7.70
C ILE A 48 -3.29 10.79 6.85
N LEU A 49 -2.81 12.04 6.92
CA LEU A 49 -3.33 13.13 6.09
C LEU A 49 -3.13 12.83 4.59
N LEU A 50 -1.95 12.38 4.19
CA LEU A 50 -1.66 12.04 2.79
C LEU A 50 -2.49 10.86 2.30
N ALA A 51 -2.61 9.81 3.12
CA ALA A 51 -3.46 8.66 2.82
C ALA A 51 -4.92 9.08 2.60
N ARG A 52 -5.43 10.03 3.39
CA ARG A 52 -6.76 10.60 3.17
C ARG A 52 -6.85 11.39 1.86
N GLN A 53 -5.86 12.25 1.57
CA GLN A 53 -5.86 13.10 0.37
C GLN A 53 -5.74 12.33 -0.93
N VAL A 54 -4.98 11.23 -0.95
CA VAL A 54 -4.83 10.35 -2.12
C VAL A 54 -5.94 9.31 -2.23
N GLY A 55 -6.86 9.25 -1.25
CA GLY A 55 -8.06 8.42 -1.31
C GLY A 55 -7.86 6.96 -0.90
N VAL A 56 -6.92 6.66 -0.01
CA VAL A 56 -6.77 5.30 0.54
C VAL A 56 -8.05 4.93 1.30
N PRO A 57 -8.73 3.83 0.95
CA PRO A 57 -10.08 3.56 1.45
C PRO A 57 -10.10 2.98 2.88
N ALA A 58 -9.06 2.24 3.28
CA ALA A 58 -8.97 1.60 4.59
C ALA A 58 -7.52 1.53 5.09
N ILE A 59 -7.35 1.65 6.41
CA ILE A 59 -6.06 1.57 7.09
C ILE A 59 -6.17 0.51 8.18
N VAL A 60 -5.13 -0.32 8.31
CA VAL A 60 -4.90 -1.22 9.46
C VAL A 60 -3.66 -0.71 10.21
N VAL A 61 -3.65 -0.73 11.53
CA VAL A 61 -2.50 -0.25 12.32
C VAL A 61 -1.71 -1.42 12.87
N PHE A 62 -0.38 -1.30 12.82
CA PHE A 62 0.53 -2.16 13.55
C PHE A 62 1.33 -1.34 14.56
N LEU A 63 1.06 -1.55 15.86
CA LEU A 63 1.85 -0.98 16.95
C LEU A 63 3.10 -1.86 17.16
N ASN A 64 4.20 -1.42 16.55
CA ASN A 64 5.48 -2.12 16.51
C ASN A 64 6.33 -1.81 17.75
N LYS A 65 7.41 -2.58 17.95
CA LYS A 65 8.33 -2.49 19.09
C LYS A 65 7.66 -2.75 20.45
N ALA A 66 6.60 -3.54 20.49
CA ALA A 66 5.95 -3.93 21.75
C ALA A 66 6.88 -4.72 22.68
N ASP A 67 7.95 -5.32 22.16
CA ASP A 67 9.00 -5.97 22.95
C ASP A 67 9.86 -5.01 23.78
N MET A 68 9.78 -3.70 23.50
CA MET A 68 10.50 -2.65 24.22
C MET A 68 9.64 -1.96 25.28
N VAL A 69 8.38 -2.36 25.43
CA VAL A 69 7.41 -1.76 26.34
C VAL A 69 6.96 -2.79 27.36
N ASP A 70 7.31 -2.57 28.62
CA ASP A 70 6.97 -3.47 29.73
C ASP A 70 5.61 -3.14 30.39
N ASP A 71 5.02 -1.99 30.04
CA ASP A 71 3.79 -1.46 30.64
C ASP A 71 2.62 -1.50 29.65
N GLU A 72 1.62 -2.33 29.95
CA GLU A 72 0.42 -2.49 29.14
C GLU A 72 -0.42 -1.20 29.09
N GLU A 73 -0.43 -0.39 30.16
CA GLU A 73 -1.17 0.88 30.20
C GLU A 73 -0.60 1.90 29.20
N LEU A 74 0.71 1.87 28.96
CA LEU A 74 1.35 2.73 27.96
C LEU A 74 0.93 2.34 26.54
N ILE A 75 0.79 1.05 26.25
CA ILE A 75 0.35 0.57 24.95
C ILE A 75 -1.10 0.99 24.71
N GLU A 76 -1.98 0.83 25.70
CA GLU A 76 -3.37 1.28 25.62
C GLU A 76 -3.47 2.79 25.38
N LEU A 77 -2.64 3.59 26.05
CA LEU A 77 -2.58 5.03 25.83
C LEU A 77 -2.17 5.38 24.39
N VAL A 78 -1.12 4.74 23.89
CA VAL A 78 -0.67 4.96 22.49
C VAL A 78 -1.74 4.52 21.50
N GLU A 79 -2.44 3.42 21.77
CA GLU A 79 -3.56 2.98 20.96
C GLU A 79 -4.66 4.06 20.89
N MET A 80 -5.07 4.60 22.03
CA MET A 80 -6.05 5.69 22.10
C MET A 80 -5.61 6.91 21.28
N GLU A 81 -4.35 7.35 21.44
CA GLU A 81 -3.82 8.49 20.69
C GLU A 81 -3.84 8.26 19.17
N VAL A 82 -3.52 7.04 18.72
CA VAL A 82 -3.58 6.68 17.30
C VAL A 82 -5.02 6.66 16.78
N ARG A 83 -5.98 6.14 17.56
CA ARG A 83 -7.40 6.15 17.21
C ARG A 83 -7.93 7.58 17.08
N GLU A 84 -7.62 8.45 18.04
CA GLU A 84 -7.98 9.87 17.98
C GLU A 84 -7.37 10.56 16.76
N LEU A 85 -6.12 10.25 16.43
CA LEU A 85 -5.45 10.80 15.27
C LEU A 85 -6.12 10.37 13.96
N LEU A 86 -6.45 9.08 13.82
CA LEU A 86 -7.20 8.56 12.67
C LEU A 86 -8.56 9.25 12.53
N SER A 87 -9.31 9.35 13.62
CA SER A 87 -10.61 10.04 13.66
C SER A 87 -10.50 11.52 13.27
N SER A 88 -9.42 12.21 13.66
CA SER A 88 -9.20 13.62 13.31
C SER A 88 -9.00 13.86 11.80
N TYR A 89 -8.62 12.83 11.05
CA TYR A 89 -8.45 12.85 9.59
C TYR A 89 -9.51 12.02 8.85
N GLU A 90 -10.69 11.86 9.46
CA GLU A 90 -11.86 11.23 8.84
C GLU A 90 -11.71 9.73 8.51
N PHE A 91 -10.78 9.04 9.17
CA PHE A 91 -10.80 7.58 9.23
C PHE A 91 -11.64 7.12 10.43
N PRO A 92 -12.28 5.93 10.37
CA PRO A 92 -13.09 5.42 11.47
C PRO A 92 -12.19 4.85 12.59
N GLY A 93 -11.55 5.71 13.38
CA GLY A 93 -10.54 5.33 14.36
C GLY A 93 -10.98 4.26 15.35
N ASP A 94 -12.26 4.23 15.74
CA ASP A 94 -12.82 3.21 16.65
C ASP A 94 -12.99 1.83 16.00
N GLU A 95 -13.13 1.77 14.68
CA GLU A 95 -13.35 0.53 13.92
C GLU A 95 -12.05 -0.04 13.32
N VAL A 96 -11.02 0.80 13.18
CA VAL A 96 -9.73 0.40 12.62
C VAL A 96 -9.10 -0.71 13.46
N PRO A 97 -8.74 -1.86 12.87
CA PRO A 97 -8.01 -2.91 13.57
C PRO A 97 -6.60 -2.43 13.93
N ILE A 98 -6.21 -2.67 15.17
CA ILE A 98 -4.88 -2.36 15.68
C ILE A 98 -4.27 -3.66 16.21
N VAL A 99 -3.12 -4.04 15.67
CA VAL A 99 -2.38 -5.23 16.09
C VAL A 99 -1.08 -4.79 16.77
N VAL A 100 -0.88 -5.24 18.00
CA VAL A 100 0.31 -4.95 18.81
C VAL A 100 1.32 -6.07 18.64
N GLY A 101 2.57 -5.75 18.31
CA GLY A 101 3.62 -6.74 18.14
C GLY A 101 5.03 -6.19 17.97
N SER A 102 5.94 -7.08 17.59
CA SER A 102 7.34 -6.74 17.30
C SER A 102 7.78 -7.37 15.99
N ALA A 103 7.97 -6.54 14.97
CA ALA A 103 8.46 -6.98 13.67
C ALA A 103 9.89 -7.54 13.76
N LEU A 104 10.72 -7.01 14.67
CA LEU A 104 12.08 -7.50 14.88
C LEU A 104 12.06 -8.92 15.44
N LYS A 105 11.32 -9.15 16.52
CA LYS A 105 11.23 -10.48 17.14
C LYS A 105 10.56 -11.50 16.22
N ALA A 106 9.57 -11.08 15.44
CA ALA A 106 8.98 -11.92 14.40
C ALA A 106 10.02 -12.34 13.36
N LEU A 107 10.88 -11.41 12.91
CA LEU A 107 11.96 -11.70 11.96
C LEU A 107 13.04 -12.62 12.55
N GLU A 108 13.30 -12.52 13.86
CA GLU A 108 14.18 -13.42 14.61
C GLU A 108 13.59 -14.83 14.81
N GLY A 109 12.31 -15.03 14.48
CA GLY A 109 11.62 -16.32 14.54
C GLY A 109 10.92 -16.60 15.88
N ASP A 110 10.69 -15.58 16.71
CA ASP A 110 9.89 -15.74 17.93
C ASP A 110 8.43 -16.02 17.57
N ALA A 111 7.96 -17.22 17.92
CA ALA A 111 6.62 -17.71 17.57
C ALA A 111 5.50 -16.78 18.05
N GLN A 112 5.66 -16.10 19.19
CA GLN A 112 4.64 -15.20 19.72
C GLN A 112 4.42 -13.99 18.80
N TYR A 113 5.51 -13.45 18.24
CA TYR A 113 5.47 -12.26 17.41
C TYR A 113 5.27 -12.60 15.93
N VAL A 114 5.70 -13.79 15.48
CA VAL A 114 5.30 -14.34 14.18
C VAL A 114 3.77 -14.44 14.10
N ALA A 115 3.12 -14.95 15.14
CA ALA A 115 1.66 -15.01 15.21
C ALA A 115 1.00 -13.63 15.12
N LYS A 116 1.65 -12.56 15.60
CA LYS A 116 1.16 -11.18 15.45
C LYS A 116 1.23 -10.66 14.01
N ILE A 117 2.17 -11.15 13.20
CA ILE A 117 2.19 -10.85 11.76
C ILE A 117 1.05 -11.58 11.05
N ASP A 118 0.75 -12.82 11.43
CA ASP A 118 -0.40 -13.55 10.89
C ASP A 118 -1.72 -12.88 11.29
N GLU A 119 -1.84 -12.39 12.53
CA GLU A 119 -2.99 -11.61 13.02
C GLU A 119 -3.15 -10.29 12.23
N LEU A 120 -2.05 -9.58 11.98
CA LEU A 120 -2.04 -8.38 11.13
C LEU A 120 -2.56 -8.68 9.73
N MET A 121 -2.07 -9.75 9.09
CA MET A 121 -2.51 -10.11 7.75
C MET A 121 -3.96 -10.61 7.73
N ALA A 122 -4.44 -11.25 8.80
CA ALA A 122 -5.84 -11.60 8.94
C ALA A 122 -6.73 -10.35 9.05
N ALA A 123 -6.29 -9.32 9.79
CA ALA A 123 -6.99 -8.04 9.86
C ALA A 123 -7.02 -7.33 8.50
N VAL A 124 -5.93 -7.37 7.74
CA VAL A 124 -5.87 -6.87 6.35
C VAL A 124 -6.86 -7.63 5.46
N ASP A 125 -6.89 -8.96 5.53
CA ASP A 125 -7.84 -9.81 4.78
C ASP A 125 -9.31 -9.46 5.10
N SER A 126 -9.64 -9.20 6.37
CA SER A 126 -11.01 -8.96 6.81
C SER A 126 -11.49 -7.52 6.64
N TYR A 127 -10.61 -6.55 6.89
CA TYR A 127 -10.98 -5.15 7.00
C TYR A 127 -10.81 -4.37 5.70
N ILE A 128 -9.72 -4.64 4.96
CA ILE A 128 -9.51 -3.97 3.68
C ILE A 128 -10.44 -4.61 2.64
N PRO A 129 -11.36 -3.83 2.02
CA PRO A 129 -12.29 -4.37 1.05
C PRO A 129 -11.55 -4.89 -0.18
N THR A 130 -12.05 -5.97 -0.77
CA THR A 130 -11.52 -6.42 -2.05
C THR A 130 -11.88 -5.38 -3.11
N PRO A 131 -10.91 -4.79 -3.82
CA PRO A 131 -11.17 -3.75 -4.80
C PRO A 131 -12.01 -4.31 -5.95
N VAL A 132 -13.03 -3.56 -6.37
CA VAL A 132 -13.83 -3.91 -7.54
C VAL A 132 -13.00 -3.64 -8.78
N ARG A 133 -12.72 -4.69 -9.57
CA ARG A 133 -11.99 -4.56 -10.83
C ARG A 133 -12.97 -4.26 -11.95
N ASP A 134 -12.82 -3.10 -12.58
CA ASP A 134 -13.61 -2.70 -13.74
C ASP A 134 -13.07 -3.33 -15.05
N THR A 135 -13.06 -4.66 -15.12
CA THR A 135 -12.45 -5.38 -16.24
C THR A 135 -13.16 -5.21 -17.57
N ASP A 136 -14.44 -4.83 -17.56
CA ASP A 136 -15.26 -4.68 -18.77
C ASP A 136 -15.11 -3.28 -19.41
N LYS A 137 -14.42 -2.36 -18.73
CA LYS A 137 -14.17 -1.01 -19.27
C LYS A 137 -13.01 -1.05 -20.27
N PRO A 138 -12.86 -0.02 -21.14
CA PRO A 138 -11.68 0.11 -21.99
C PRO A 138 -10.40 0.15 -21.16
N PHE A 139 -9.36 -0.53 -21.65
CA PHE A 139 -8.05 -0.60 -21.01
C PHE A 139 -7.51 0.79 -20.68
N LEU A 140 -7.06 0.96 -19.44
CA LEU A 140 -6.35 2.15 -18.98
C LEU A 140 -5.32 1.72 -17.94
N MET A 141 -4.08 2.14 -18.16
CA MET A 141 -2.97 1.92 -17.23
C MET A 141 -2.16 3.21 -17.14
N PRO A 142 -2.14 3.88 -15.98
CA PRO A 142 -1.20 4.96 -15.72
C PRO A 142 0.25 4.43 -15.79
N VAL A 143 1.12 5.16 -16.49
CA VAL A 143 2.54 4.80 -16.57
C VAL A 143 3.27 5.39 -15.37
N GLU A 144 3.86 4.51 -14.56
CA GLU A 144 4.67 4.87 -13.38
C GLU A 144 6.14 5.09 -13.76
N ASP A 145 6.72 4.14 -14.50
CA ASP A 145 8.12 4.21 -14.94
C ASP A 145 8.31 3.53 -16.30
N VAL A 146 9.37 3.91 -17.00
CA VAL A 146 9.71 3.43 -18.35
C VAL A 146 11.15 2.95 -18.40
N PHE A 147 11.32 1.68 -18.76
CA PHE A 147 12.62 1.04 -18.93
C PHE A 147 12.89 0.75 -20.40
N THR A 148 14.17 0.75 -20.79
CA THR A 148 14.61 0.19 -22.06
C THR A 148 15.41 -1.07 -21.79
N ILE A 149 14.87 -2.22 -22.18
CA ILE A 149 15.51 -3.53 -21.97
C ILE A 149 16.13 -3.98 -23.30
N THR A 150 17.45 -4.20 -23.29
CA THR A 150 18.18 -4.68 -24.47
C THR A 150 17.57 -5.98 -24.99
N GLY A 151 17.18 -6.00 -26.26
CA GLY A 151 16.58 -7.17 -26.92
C GLY A 151 15.08 -7.34 -26.70
N ARG A 152 14.43 -6.58 -25.81
CA ARG A 152 12.96 -6.58 -25.64
C ARG A 152 12.30 -5.27 -26.06
N GLY A 153 13.01 -4.16 -25.95
CA GLY A 153 12.51 -2.82 -26.30
C GLY A 153 12.08 -2.02 -25.08
N THR A 154 11.16 -1.08 -25.29
CA THR A 154 10.62 -0.20 -24.24
C THR A 154 9.58 -0.92 -23.41
N VAL A 155 9.70 -0.84 -22.09
CA VAL A 155 8.77 -1.42 -21.12
C VAL A 155 8.22 -0.30 -20.25
N ALA A 156 6.92 -0.06 -20.35
CA ALA A 156 6.19 0.79 -19.41
C ALA A 156 5.68 -0.06 -18.26
N THR A 157 5.76 0.47 -17.04
CA THR A 157 5.29 -0.19 -15.81
C THR A 157 4.15 0.61 -15.19
N GLY A 158 3.23 -0.09 -14.53
CA GLY A 158 2.14 0.52 -13.77
C GLY A 158 1.08 -0.51 -13.39
N ARG A 159 0.15 -0.13 -12.52
CA ARG A 159 -1.07 -0.90 -12.25
C ARG A 159 -2.14 -0.60 -13.28
N VAL A 160 -2.76 -1.65 -13.83
CA VAL A 160 -3.95 -1.51 -14.67
C VAL A 160 -5.10 -0.97 -13.82
N GLU A 161 -5.59 0.22 -14.17
CA GLU A 161 -6.66 0.90 -13.44
C GLU A 161 -8.02 0.29 -13.81
N ARG A 162 -8.21 -0.03 -15.10
CA ARG A 162 -9.44 -0.66 -15.61
C ARG A 162 -9.20 -1.38 -16.94
N GLY A 163 -10.15 -2.24 -17.29
CA GLY A 163 -10.10 -3.03 -18.51
C GLY A 163 -9.12 -4.19 -18.46
N GLN A 164 -8.85 -4.75 -19.62
CA GLN A 164 -7.89 -5.82 -19.83
C GLN A 164 -7.08 -5.54 -21.08
N VAL A 165 -5.86 -6.06 -21.13
CA VAL A 165 -4.99 -5.99 -22.30
C VAL A 165 -4.34 -7.35 -22.51
N ASN A 166 -4.25 -7.75 -23.77
CA ASN A 166 -3.61 -9.00 -24.19
C ASN A 166 -2.43 -8.69 -25.10
N VAL A 167 -1.52 -9.65 -25.20
CA VAL A 167 -0.44 -9.59 -26.20
C VAL A 167 -1.06 -9.57 -27.59
N GLY A 168 -0.64 -8.60 -28.41
CA GLY A 168 -1.19 -8.34 -29.74
C GLY A 168 -2.22 -7.22 -29.80
N ASP A 169 -2.74 -6.75 -28.66
CA ASP A 169 -3.68 -5.63 -28.64
C ASP A 169 -2.98 -4.32 -29.04
N THR A 170 -3.70 -3.49 -29.81
CA THR A 170 -3.28 -2.12 -30.13
C THR A 170 -3.69 -1.20 -28.99
N VAL A 171 -2.74 -0.42 -28.48
CA VAL A 171 -2.94 0.55 -27.41
C VAL A 171 -2.52 1.95 -27.87
N GLU A 172 -3.10 2.97 -27.25
CA GLU A 172 -2.72 4.37 -27.47
C GLU A 172 -2.04 4.92 -26.23
N VAL A 173 -0.87 5.55 -26.42
CA VAL A 173 -0.22 6.33 -25.37
C VAL A 173 -0.75 7.75 -25.46
N VAL A 174 -1.53 8.15 -24.45
CA VAL A 174 -2.24 9.43 -24.38
C VAL A 174 -1.65 10.29 -23.26
N GLY A 175 -1.46 11.58 -23.53
CA GLY A 175 -0.93 12.56 -22.57
C GLY A 175 0.42 13.14 -22.98
N LEU A 176 0.74 14.34 -22.49
CA LEU A 176 1.96 15.13 -22.74
C LEU A 176 2.21 15.58 -24.20
N LYS A 177 1.70 14.86 -25.20
CA LYS A 177 1.76 15.21 -26.63
C LYS A 177 0.37 15.54 -27.17
N GLU A 178 0.30 16.32 -28.26
CA GLU A 178 -0.98 16.69 -28.91
C GLU A 178 -1.71 15.51 -29.56
N LYS A 179 -0.97 14.51 -30.04
CA LYS A 179 -1.55 13.33 -30.71
C LYS A 179 -1.19 12.08 -29.93
N ALA A 180 -2.20 11.23 -29.73
CA ALA A 180 -2.00 9.88 -29.25
C ALA A 180 -1.18 9.09 -30.29
N GLU A 181 -0.19 8.36 -29.81
CA GLU A 181 0.62 7.46 -30.63
C GLU A 181 0.16 6.02 -30.38
N GLN A 182 -0.02 5.27 -31.47
CA GLN A 182 -0.45 3.88 -31.42
C GLN A 182 0.74 2.94 -31.35
N TYR A 183 0.63 1.94 -30.47
CA TYR A 183 1.60 0.89 -30.24
C TYR A 183 0.90 -0.47 -30.17
N VAL A 184 1.66 -1.54 -30.35
CA VAL A 184 1.16 -2.92 -30.18
C VAL A 184 1.82 -3.50 -28.93
N VAL A 185 1.02 -4.12 -28.07
CA VAL A 185 1.53 -4.81 -26.88
C VAL A 185 2.22 -6.10 -27.30
N THR A 186 3.54 -6.17 -27.13
CA THR A 186 4.37 -7.31 -27.54
C THR A 186 4.65 -8.32 -26.43
N GLY A 187 4.34 -7.97 -25.18
CA GLY A 187 4.53 -8.85 -24.02
C GLY A 187 3.95 -8.25 -22.74
N LEU A 188 3.61 -9.12 -21.78
CA LEU A 188 3.12 -8.76 -20.45
C LEU A 188 3.94 -9.53 -19.39
N GLU A 189 4.34 -8.85 -18.33
CA GLU A 189 5.18 -9.44 -17.27
C GLU A 189 4.74 -8.91 -15.90
N MET A 190 4.64 -9.80 -14.91
CA MET A 190 4.34 -9.47 -13.52
C MET A 190 5.31 -10.20 -12.61
N PHE A 191 6.04 -9.48 -11.74
CA PHE A 191 7.02 -10.05 -10.80
C PHE A 191 8.00 -11.06 -11.43
N ARG A 192 8.59 -10.70 -12.57
CA ARG A 192 9.51 -11.55 -13.36
C ARG A 192 8.89 -12.83 -13.93
N LYS A 193 7.56 -12.91 -13.99
CA LYS A 193 6.81 -13.99 -14.65
C LYS A 193 6.11 -13.43 -15.88
N THR A 194 6.32 -14.07 -17.02
CA THR A 194 5.55 -13.80 -18.23
C THR A 194 4.11 -14.25 -18.00
N LEU A 195 3.15 -13.38 -18.32
CA LEU A 195 1.72 -13.64 -18.25
C LEU A 195 1.20 -14.25 -19.57
#